data_AF-A0A2V7D677-F1
#
_entry.id   AF-A0A2V7D677-F1
#
_cell.length_a   1.000
_cell.length_b   1.000
_cell.length_c   1.000
_cell.angle_alpha   90.00
_cell.angle_beta   90.00
_cell.angle_gamma   90.00
#
_symmetry.space_group_name_H-M   'P 1'
#
loop_
_entity.id
_entity.type
_entity.pdbx_description
1 polymer ?
#
loop_
_entity_poly.entity_id
_entity_poly.type
_entity_poly.pdbx_seq_one_letter_code
_entity_poly.pdbx_strand_id
1 'polypeptide(L)'
;MNDEGVDPFVLKCKAVTVRTTIREVRKWIEAARHRQAWLVLMFHQIDHEGRAPSCTPEMLGAIARYLVDSRIPVVTVRDGLKRLRVK
;
A
#
# COMPACT_ATOMS: atom_id res chain seq x y z
N MET A 1 -7.45 -9.71 -19.04
CA MET A 1 -6.82 -9.94 -17.71
C MET A 1 -5.79 -8.84 -17.56
N ASN A 2 -5.79 -8.09 -16.45
CA ASN A 2 -4.88 -6.96 -16.26
C ASN A 2 -3.59 -7.50 -15.63
N ASP A 3 -2.74 -8.12 -16.46
CA ASP A 3 -1.59 -8.92 -16.04
C ASP A 3 -0.32 -8.07 -15.88
N GLU A 4 0.43 -8.35 -14.82
CA GLU A 4 1.64 -7.63 -14.36
C GLU A 4 2.85 -7.70 -15.33
N GLY A 5 2.65 -8.12 -16.58
CA GLY A 5 3.70 -8.25 -17.60
C GLY A 5 3.61 -7.29 -18.78
N VAL A 6 2.44 -6.68 -19.03
CA VAL A 6 2.15 -6.02 -20.32
C VAL A 6 1.71 -4.56 -20.18
N ASP A 7 1.10 -4.18 -19.05
CA ASP A 7 0.57 -2.83 -18.86
C ASP A 7 1.49 -1.97 -17.95
N PRO A 8 2.20 -0.96 -18.51
CA PRO A 8 3.07 -0.07 -17.73
C PRO A 8 2.31 0.82 -16.74
N PHE A 9 0.98 0.86 -16.81
CA PHE A 9 0.12 1.63 -15.92
C PHE A 9 -0.47 0.83 -14.76
N VAL A 10 -0.18 -0.48 -14.66
CA VAL A 10 -0.65 -1.31 -13.54
C VAL A 10 0.01 -0.89 -12.23
N LEU A 11 -0.77 -0.25 -11.37
CA LEU A 11 -0.37 0.08 -10.00
C LEU A 11 -0.41 -1.18 -9.15
N LYS A 12 0.72 -1.51 -8.50
CA LYS A 12 0.79 -2.66 -7.60
C LYS A 12 -0.06 -2.40 -6.36
N CYS A 13 -1.16 -3.15 -6.26
CA CYS A 13 -2.05 -3.13 -5.12
C CYS A 13 -1.76 -4.33 -4.20
N LYS A 14 -1.60 -4.08 -2.90
CA LYS A 14 -1.47 -5.12 -1.88
C LYS A 14 -2.60 -4.96 -0.87
N ALA A 15 -3.46 -5.97 -0.78
CA ALA A 15 -4.51 -6.02 0.23
C ALA A 15 -3.90 -6.33 1.60
N VAL A 16 -4.21 -5.51 2.60
CA VAL A 16 -3.91 -5.78 3.99
C VAL A 16 -5.08 -6.57 4.58
N THR A 17 -4.78 -7.73 5.13
CA THR A 17 -5.77 -8.67 5.68
C THR A 17 -5.40 -9.05 7.11
N VAL A 18 -6.26 -9.82 7.77
CA VAL A 18 -6.06 -10.29 9.15
C VAL A 18 -4.82 -11.16 9.31
N ARG A 19 -4.36 -11.78 8.21
CA ARG A 19 -3.14 -12.60 8.18
C ARG A 19 -1.89 -11.80 7.84
N THR A 20 -2.05 -10.58 7.34
CA THR A 20 -0.92 -9.72 6.94
C THR A 20 -0.21 -9.21 8.17
N THR A 21 1.09 -9.44 8.26
CA THR A 21 1.93 -8.93 9.35
C THR A 21 2.49 -7.55 9.01
N ILE A 22 2.76 -6.74 10.04
CA ILE A 22 3.43 -5.45 9.85
C ILE A 22 4.79 -5.59 9.16
N ARG A 23 5.50 -6.70 9.39
CA ARG A 23 6.78 -7.01 8.75
C ARG A 23 6.62 -7.19 7.24
N GLU A 24 5.54 -7.83 6.79
CA GLU A 24 5.26 -7.97 5.36
C GLU A 24 4.93 -6.63 4.71
N VAL A 25 4.12 -5.79 5.37
CA VAL A 25 3.80 -4.45 4.86
C VAL A 25 5.07 -3.61 4.72
N ARG A 26 5.97 -3.63 5.73
CA ARG A 26 7.28 -2.96 5.64
C ARG A 26 8.10 -3.45 4.46
N LYS A 27 8.14 -4.77 4.21
CA LYS A 27 8.82 -5.32 3.03
C LYS A 27 8.25 -4.79 1.72
N TRP A 28 6.92 -4.66 1.60
CA TRP A 28 6.30 -4.10 0.40
C TRP A 28 6.66 -2.63 0.19
N ILE A 29 6.62 -1.83 1.26
CA ILE A 29 6.98 -0.42 1.24
C ILE A 29 8.44 -0.24 0.83
N GLU A 30 9.35 -1.00 1.43
CA GLU A 30 10.78 -0.95 1.11
C GLU A 30 11.07 -1.39 -0.32
N ALA A 31 10.41 -2.44 -0.82
CA ALA A 31 10.54 -2.87 -2.20
C ALA A 31 10.05 -1.79 -3.19
N ALA A 32 8.95 -1.11 -2.89
CA ALA A 32 8.43 -0.01 -3.71
C ALA A 32 9.38 1.19 -3.70
N ARG A 33 9.92 1.55 -2.52
CA ARG A 33 10.91 2.61 -2.35
C ARG A 33 12.17 2.35 -3.17
N HIS A 34 12.73 1.14 -3.06
CA HIS A 34 13.92 0.74 -3.81
C HIS A 34 13.69 0.76 -5.32
N ARG A 35 12.50 0.36 -5.78
CA ARG A 35 12.14 0.34 -7.21
C ARG A 35 11.65 1.69 -7.74
N GLN A 36 11.57 2.72 -6.87
CA GLN A 36 10.94 4.01 -7.18
C GLN A 36 9.54 3.86 -7.80
N ALA A 37 8.77 2.88 -7.30
CA ALA A 37 7.46 2.51 -7.82
C ALA A 37 6.34 2.96 -6.87
N TRP A 38 5.17 3.18 -7.44
CA TRP A 38 3.94 3.39 -6.66
C TRP A 38 3.47 2.08 -6.04
N LEU A 39 3.08 2.13 -4.77
CA LEU A 39 2.44 1.04 -4.03
C LEU A 39 1.11 1.52 -3.49
N VAL A 40 0.04 0.76 -3.79
CA VAL A 40 -1.27 0.96 -3.20
C VAL A 40 -1.47 -0.08 -2.11
N LEU A 41 -1.66 0.35 -0.87
CA LEU A 41 -2.14 -0.49 0.21
C LEU A 41 -3.66 -0.37 0.27
N MET A 42 -4.35 -1.49 0.13
CA MET A 42 -5.81 -1.54 0.13
C MET A 42 -6.30 -2.23 1.40
N PHE A 43 -7.28 -1.59 2.05
CA PHE A 43 -7.91 -2.04 3.27
C PHE A 43 -9.40 -2.21 2.98
N HIS A 44 -9.94 -3.43 3.04
CA HIS A 44 -11.34 -3.70 2.74
C HIS A 44 -12.27 -3.30 3.90
N GLN A 45 -11.87 -3.63 5.12
CA GLN A 45 -12.62 -3.36 6.34
C GLN A 45 -11.61 -3.19 7.48
N ILE A 46 -11.88 -2.25 8.39
CA ILE A 46 -10.99 -1.93 9.52
C ILE A 46 -11.81 -2.02 10.80
N ASP A 47 -11.63 -3.12 11.54
CA ASP A 47 -12.38 -3.42 12.77
C ASP A 47 -11.70 -4.51 13.60
N HIS A 48 -12.42 -5.01 14.62
CA HIS A 48 -12.01 -6.14 15.45
C HIS A 48 -12.89 -7.38 15.26
N GLU A 49 -13.77 -7.39 14.25
CA GLU A 49 -14.70 -8.50 14.02
C GLU A 49 -14.00 -9.70 13.38
N GLY A 50 -12.81 -9.48 12.80
CA GLY A 50 -11.97 -10.55 12.25
C GLY A 50 -12.53 -11.22 11.00
N ARG A 51 -13.60 -10.67 10.41
CA ARG A 51 -14.21 -11.15 9.16
C ARG A 51 -13.29 -10.81 7.99
N ALA A 52 -12.76 -11.82 7.30
CA ALA A 52 -11.85 -11.59 6.20
C ALA A 52 -12.60 -11.12 4.93
N PRO A 53 -12.03 -10.20 4.13
CA PRO A 53 -10.77 -9.48 4.37
C PRO A 53 -10.97 -8.24 5.27
N SER A 54 -10.36 -8.24 6.46
CA SER A 54 -10.30 -7.08 7.36
C SER A 54 -8.88 -6.92 7.91
N CYS A 55 -8.58 -5.76 8.48
CA CYS A 55 -7.45 -5.58 9.38
C CYS A 55 -7.91 -4.83 10.63
N THR A 56 -7.05 -4.73 11.64
CA THR A 56 -7.39 -3.98 12.85
C THR A 56 -6.98 -2.50 12.75
N PRO A 57 -7.62 -1.61 13.53
CA PRO A 57 -7.16 -0.23 13.69
C PRO A 57 -5.69 -0.11 14.10
N GLU A 58 -5.18 -1.02 14.94
CA GLU A 58 -3.77 -1.03 15.38
C GLU A 58 -2.83 -1.32 14.21
N MET A 59 -3.22 -2.22 13.30
CA MET A 59 -2.44 -2.48 12.09
C MET A 59 -2.35 -1.23 11.23
N LEU A 60 -3.47 -0.54 10.98
CA LEU A 60 -3.47 0.72 10.23
C LEU A 60 -2.59 1.78 10.94
N GLY A 61 -2.74 1.92 12.25
CA GLY A 61 -1.94 2.86 13.06
C GLY A 61 -0.44 2.56 13.01
N ALA A 62 -0.05 1.28 13.06
CA ALA A 62 1.34 0.85 12.97
C ALA A 62 1.94 1.15 11.59
N ILE A 63 1.17 0.98 10.51
CA ILE A 63 1.56 1.33 9.15
C ILE A 63 1.73 2.85 9.02
N ALA A 64 0.75 3.63 9.48
CA ALA A 64 0.80 5.09 9.43
C ALA A 64 2.00 5.64 10.21
N ARG A 65 2.25 5.14 11.42
CA ARG A 65 3.42 5.51 12.23
C ARG A 65 4.73 5.21 11.50
N TYR A 66 4.86 4.00 10.93
CA TYR A 66 6.05 3.64 10.17
C TYR A 66 6.30 4.56 8.95
N LEU A 67 5.25 4.97 8.23
CA LEU A 67 5.36 5.89 7.10
C LEU A 67 5.85 7.28 7.54
N VAL A 68 5.33 7.79 8.66
CA VAL A 68 5.77 9.06 9.28
C VAL A 68 7.22 8.97 9.72
N ASP A 69 7.59 7.95 10.50
CA ASP A 69 8.95 7.77 11.02
C ASP A 69 9.98 7.62 9.89
N SER A 70 9.58 6.94 8.80
CA SER A 70 10.43 6.72 7.62
C SER A 70 10.43 7.89 6.64
N ARG A 71 9.66 8.95 6.91
CA ARG A 71 9.48 10.13 6.03
C ARG A 71 9.06 9.76 4.61
N ILE A 72 8.24 8.72 4.46
CA ILE A 72 7.74 8.28 3.15
C ILE A 72 6.46 9.08 2.85
N PRO A 73 6.40 9.81 1.72
CA PRO A 73 5.23 10.61 1.39
C PRO A 73 4.05 9.71 1.03
N VAL A 74 2.94 9.89 1.74
CA VAL A 74 1.63 9.34 1.36
C VAL A 74 0.86 10.43 0.64
N VAL A 75 0.35 10.12 -0.54
CA VAL A 75 -0.44 11.08 -1.33
C VAL A 75 -1.78 10.48 -1.73
N THR A 76 -2.73 11.35 -2.02
CA THR A 76 -3.97 10.93 -2.66
C THR A 76 -3.67 10.43 -4.08
N VAL A 77 -4.52 9.56 -4.63
CA VAL A 77 -4.44 9.13 -6.04
C VAL A 77 -4.36 10.36 -6.95
N ARG A 78 -5.21 11.37 -6.71
CA ARG A 78 -5.21 12.64 -7.46
C ARG A 78 -3.84 13.33 -7.46
N ASP A 79 -3.16 13.40 -6.32
CA ASP A 79 -1.85 14.06 -6.25
C ASP A 79 -0.73 13.16 -6.79
N GLY A 80 -0.88 11.83 -6.69
CA GLY A 80 0.00 10.88 -7.35
C GLY A 80 -0.05 10.99 -8.88
N LEU A 81 -1.25 11.12 -9.46
CA LEU A 81 -1.45 11.33 -10.89
C LEU A 81 -0.76 12.60 -11.39
N LYS A 82 -0.80 13.71 -10.63
CA LYS A 82 -0.06 14.94 -10.98
C LYS A 82 1.46 14.76 -11.04
N ARG A 83 2.00 13.73 -10.38
CA ARG A 83 3.44 13.41 -10.37
C ARG A 83 3.84 12.46 -11.49
N LEU A 84 2.88 11.81 -12.14
CA LEU A 84 3.14 11.03 -13.34
C LEU A 84 3.44 12.02 -14.48
N ARG A 85 4.70 12.05 -14.90
CA ARG A 85 5.09 12.76 -16.12
C ARG A 85 4.79 11.82 -17.28
N VAL A 86 3.71 12.09 -18.01
CA VAL A 86 3.51 11.53 -19.35
C VAL A 86 4.59 12.17 -20.22
N LYS A 87 5.48 11.37 -20.78
CA LYS A 87 6.39 11.81 -21.85
C LYS A 87 5.62 11.94 -23.15
#